data_AF-A0A373A584-F1
#
_entry.id   AF-A0A373A584-F1
#
_cell.length_a   1.000
_cell.length_b   1.000
_cell.length_c   1.000
_cell.angle_alpha   90.00
_cell.angle_beta   90.00
_cell.angle_gamma   90.00
#
_symmetry.space_group_name_H-M   'P 1'
#
loop_
_entity.id
_entity.type
_entity.pdbx_description
1 polymer ?
#
loop_
_entity_poly.entity_id
_entity_poly.type
_entity_poly.pdbx_seq_one_letter_code
_entity_poly.pdbx_strand_id
1 'polypeptide(L)' 'MVARDLIALCASDEQRTRVRICGNPDCGTPFVDTSRAGARRWCSMKTCGALAKKRAYRAKAK' A
#
# COMPACT_ATOMS: atom_id res chain seq x y z
N MET A 1 -17.80 11.37 -7.97
CA MET A 1 -18.50 10.74 -6.82
C MET A 1 -17.66 9.55 -6.37
N VAL A 2 -16.78 9.73 -5.38
CA VAL A 2 -15.72 8.75 -5.01
C VAL A 2 -16.27 7.39 -4.54
N ALA A 3 -17.47 7.38 -3.96
CA ALA A 3 -18.10 6.16 -3.46
C ALA A 3 -18.43 5.14 -4.57
N ARG A 4 -18.85 5.59 -5.75
CA ARG A 4 -19.28 4.71 -6.84
C ARG A 4 -18.09 4.00 -7.49
N ASP A 5 -16.99 4.72 -7.67
CA ASP A 5 -15.74 4.18 -8.20
C ASP A 5 -15.15 3.15 -7.22
N LEU A 6 -15.21 3.42 -5.92
CA LEU A 6 -14.79 2.46 -4.90
C LEU A 6 -15.63 1.17 -4.95
N ILE A 7 -16.94 1.28 -5.11
CA ILE A 7 -17.84 0.11 -5.21
C ILE A 7 -17.55 -0.68 -6.49
N ALA A 8 -17.36 -0.01 -7.64
CA ALA A 8 -17.01 -0.67 -8.89
C ALA A 8 -15.67 -1.40 -8.79
N LEU A 9 -14.69 -0.79 -8.13
CA LEU A 9 -13.40 -1.41 -7.85
C LEU A 9 -13.54 -2.61 -6.90
N CYS A 10 -14.36 -2.53 -5.86
CA CYS A 10 -14.57 -3.63 -4.92
C CYS A 10 -15.50 -4.74 -5.44
N ALA A 11 -16.21 -4.53 -6.56
CA ALA A 11 -17.16 -5.50 -7.13
C ALA A 11 -16.47 -6.58 -7.98
N SER A 12 -15.29 -6.31 -8.53
CA SER A 12 -14.52 -7.30 -9.29
C SER A 12 -13.65 -8.15 -8.36
N ASP A 13 -13.75 -9.47 -8.47
CA ASP A 13 -13.00 -10.42 -7.64
C ASP A 13 -11.47 -10.19 -7.74
N GLU A 14 -11.00 -9.92 -8.96
CA GLU A 14 -9.60 -9.58 -9.23
C GLU A 14 -9.14 -8.30 -8.51
N GLN A 15 -10.01 -7.31 -8.36
CA GLN A 15 -9.67 -6.04 -7.71
C GLN A 15 -9.70 -6.17 -6.17
N ARG A 16 -10.51 -7.08 -5.61
CA ARG A 16 -10.49 -7.40 -4.18
C ARG A 16 -9.15 -7.97 -3.74
N THR A 17 -8.55 -8.86 -4.55
CA THR A 17 -7.22 -9.41 -4.25
C THR A 17 -6.09 -8.37 -4.28
N ARG A 18 -6.35 -7.22 -4.91
CA ARG A 18 -5.39 -6.09 -4.95
C ARG A 18 -5.52 -5.16 -3.74
N VAL A 19 -6.53 -5.30 -2.89
CA VAL A 19 -6.63 -4.52 -1.65
C VAL A 19 -5.68 -5.12 -0.61
N ARG A 20 -4.72 -4.32 -0.14
CA ARG A 20 -3.70 -4.74 0.82
C ARG A 20 -3.63 -3.74 1.97
N ILE A 21 -3.21 -4.21 3.14
CA ILE A 21 -2.85 -3.35 4.28
C ILE A 21 -1.39 -2.92 4.14
N CYS A 22 -1.10 -1.66 4.47
CA CYS A 22 0.26 -1.17 4.45
C CYS A 22 1.15 -1.97 5.42
N GLY A 23 2.33 -2.39 4.95
CA GLY A 23 3.25 -3.21 5.73
C GLY A 23 4.05 -2.44 6.79
N ASN A 24 3.69 -1.19 7.11
CA ASN A 24 4.32 -0.44 8.19
C ASN A 24 3.46 -0.65 9.44
N PRO A 25 4.00 -1.20 10.55
CA PRO A 25 3.21 -1.52 11.74
C PRO A 25 2.47 -0.31 12.32
N ASP A 26 2.99 0.90 12.11
CA ASP A 26 2.37 2.15 12.58
C ASP A 26 1.34 2.73 11.59
N CYS A 27 1.14 2.08 10.44
CA CYS A 27 0.40 2.58 9.29
C CYS A 27 -0.60 1.49 8.87
N GLY A 28 -1.79 1.47 9.48
CA GLY A 28 -2.84 0.47 9.23
C GLY A 28 -3.71 0.74 8.00
N THR A 29 -3.33 1.68 7.15
CA THR A 29 -4.17 2.14 6.04
C THR A 29 -4.29 1.09 4.94
N PRO A 30 -5.53 0.72 4.51
CA PRO A 30 -5.75 -0.10 3.33
C PRO A 30 -5.42 0.69 2.06
N PHE A 31 -4.88 0.02 1.05
CA PHE A 31 -4.61 0.60 -0.26
C PHE A 31 -4.85 -0.43 -1.36
N VAL A 32 -5.07 0.06 -2.58
CA VAL A 32 -5.19 -0.79 -3.77
C VAL A 32 -3.82 -0.90 -4.42
N ASP A 33 -3.37 -2.13 -4.63
CA ASP A 33 -2.15 -2.44 -5.36
C ASP A 33 -2.39 -2.31 -6.86
N THR A 34 -2.08 -1.13 -7.38
CA THR A 34 -2.11 -0.83 -8.81
C THR A 34 -0.80 -1.20 -9.54
N SER A 35 0.15 -1.83 -8.86
CA SER A 35 1.41 -2.24 -9.49
C SER A 35 1.18 -3.42 -10.44
N ARG A 36 1.91 -3.44 -11.56
CA ARG A 36 1.79 -4.49 -12.58
C ARG A 36 2.03 -5.90 -12.02
N ALA A 37 2.91 -6.03 -11.02
CA ALA A 37 3.28 -7.30 -10.40
C ALA A 37 2.50 -7.63 -9.10
N GLY A 38 1.63 -6.75 -8.61
CA GLY A 38 0.94 -6.97 -7.33
C GLY A 38 1.89 -7.05 -6.11
N ALA A 39 3.05 -6.41 -6.21
CA ALA A 39 4.13 -6.54 -5.21
C ALA A 39 4.26 -5.30 -4.32
N ARG A 40 3.31 -4.36 -4.35
CA ARG A 40 3.38 -3.14 -3.55
C ARG A 40 3.09 -3.47 -2.09
N ARG A 41 3.99 -3.03 -1.22
CA ARG A 41 3.92 -3.25 0.23
C ARG A 41 3.48 -2.03 1.04
N TRP A 42 3.52 -0.83 0.46
CA TRP A 42 3.28 0.43 1.17
C TRP A 42 2.13 1.21 0.57
N CYS A 43 1.30 1.84 1.43
CA CYS A 43 0.19 2.69 0.99
C CYS A 43 0.65 3.86 0.10
N SER A 44 1.85 4.40 0.32
CA SER A 44 2.47 5.40 -0.55
C SER A 44 3.99 5.36 -0.45
N MET A 45 4.64 5.56 -1.59
CA MET A 45 6.10 5.64 -1.66
C MET A 45 6.64 6.91 -0.97
N LYS A 46 5.85 7.99 -0.96
CA LYS A 46 6.24 9.27 -0.33
C LYS A 46 6.15 9.24 1.20
N THR A 47 5.28 8.40 1.77
CA THR A 47 5.07 8.31 3.22
C THR A 47 5.69 7.03 3.79
N CYS A 48 4.93 5.93 3.87
CA CYS A 48 5.34 4.69 4.54
C CYS A 48 6.54 4.03 3.79
N GLY A 49 6.67 4.20 2.47
CA GLY A 49 7.86 3.74 1.71
C GLY A 49 9.16 4.52 2.01
N ALA A 50 9.08 5.85 2.11
CA ALA A 50 10.24 6.69 2.48
C ALA A 50 10.67 6.46 3.93
N LEU A 51 9.70 6.28 4.84
CA LEU A 51 9.97 5.95 6.23
C LEU A 51 10.71 4.61 6.36
N ALA A 52 10.26 3.58 5.63
CA ALA A 52 10.93 2.28 5.60
C ALA A 52 12.38 2.38 5.12
N LYS A 53 12.64 3.17 4.06
CA LYS A 53 14.02 3.44 3.59
C LYS A 53 14.88 4.11 4.67
N LYS A 54 14.35 5.13 5.35
CA LYS A 54 15.06 5.81 6.45
C LYS A 54 15.38 4.86 7.60
N ARG A 55 14.42 4.00 8.01
CA ARG A 55 14.64 2.97 9.05
C ARG A 55 15.74 1.99 8.65
N ALA A 56 15.70 1.48 7.42
CA ALA A 56 16.72 0.57 6.90
C ALA A 56 18.10 1.22 6.82
N TYR A 57 18.19 2.48 6.40
CA TYR A 57 19.46 3.23 6.38
C TYR A 57 20.02 3.41 7.80
N ARG A 58 19.20 3.83 8.76
CA ARG A 58 19.63 3.98 10.18
C ARG A 58 20.08 2.66 10.80
N ALA A 59 19.42 1.56 10.48
CA ALA A 59 19.80 0.24 10.98
C ALA A 59 21.15 -0.26 10.43
N LYS A 60 21.56 0.20 9.24
CA LYS A 60 22.86 -0.12 8.63
C LYS A 60 23.98 0.82 9.06
N ALA A 61 23.64 2.02 9.51
CA ALA A 61 24.60 3.01 10.00
C ALA A 61 25.02 2.77 11.47
N LYS A 62 24.53 1.68 12.08
CA LYS A 62 24.87 1.20 13.42
C LYS A 62 25.63 -0.11 13.28
#